data_AF-A0A2M8L674-F1
#
_entry.id   AF-A0A2M8L674-F1
#
_cell.length_a   1.000
_cell.length_b   1.000
_cell.length_c   1.000
_cell.angle_alpha   90.00
_cell.angle_beta   90.00
_cell.angle_gamma   90.00
#
_symmetry.space_group_name_H-M   'P 1'
#
loop_
_entity.id
_entity.type
_entity.pdbx_description
1 polymer ?
#
loop_
_entity_poly.entity_id
_entity_poly.type
_entity_poly.pdbx_seq_one_letter_code
_entity_poly.pdbx_strand_id
1 'polypeptide(L)'
;MKSFEEKELKRLYKPMVQTKGGNGQITIIGGSFLFHGAPILSLKTASRVVDMVFFTSPEPSIGKIAQHLKSKLFSFIWFPFDQIDEYIEKSDAILIGPGLMRYHKKISNFKFPVSSRLDEAGLETKKITERLLSEFPQKQWVIDAGSLQVMDKKFIPKDAILTPNQKEFVMLFGGEKPQVTAKKHDCIIVFKNAVTEIFSAQESSLIEGGNNGLIKGGTGDV
;
A
#
# COMPACT_ATOMS: atom_id res chain seq x y z
N MET A 1 -23.15 10.12 -1.16
CA MET A 1 -22.37 8.99 -0.63
C MET A 1 -23.12 8.43 0.57
N LYS A 2 -23.05 7.14 0.85
CA LYS A 2 -23.65 6.56 2.05
C LYS A 2 -22.65 6.67 3.21
N SER A 3 -23.06 7.14 4.37
CA SER A 3 -22.18 7.10 5.55
C SER A 3 -22.09 5.66 6.04
N PHE A 4 -20.87 5.18 6.28
CA PHE A 4 -20.61 3.87 6.85
C PHE A 4 -21.06 3.86 8.31
N GLU A 5 -21.82 2.84 8.67
CA GLU A 5 -22.29 2.67 10.05
C GLU A 5 -21.55 1.53 10.75
N GLU A 6 -21.27 1.66 12.04
CA GLU A 6 -20.57 0.62 12.84
C GLU A 6 -21.24 -0.77 12.75
N LYS A 7 -22.57 -0.80 12.62
CA LYS A 7 -23.34 -2.05 12.45
C LYS A 7 -22.92 -2.83 11.20
N GLU A 8 -22.35 -2.18 10.19
CA GLU A 8 -21.86 -2.80 8.97
C GLU A 8 -20.61 -3.65 9.21
N LEU A 9 -19.83 -3.39 10.27
CA LEU A 9 -18.71 -4.25 10.66
C LEU A 9 -19.15 -5.69 10.94
N LYS A 10 -20.40 -5.90 11.37
CA LYS A 10 -20.97 -7.24 11.60
C LYS A 10 -21.17 -8.04 10.31
N ARG A 11 -21.12 -7.37 9.15
CA ARG A 11 -21.25 -7.98 7.81
C ARG A 11 -19.90 -8.37 7.21
N LEU A 12 -18.77 -8.01 7.85
CA LEU A 12 -17.46 -8.44 7.38
C LEU A 12 -17.40 -9.97 7.32
N TYR A 13 -16.70 -10.46 6.29
CA TYR A 13 -16.51 -11.88 6.08
C TYR A 13 -15.93 -12.53 7.34
N LYS A 14 -16.53 -13.66 7.73
CA LYS A 14 -16.04 -14.53 8.81
C LYS A 14 -15.90 -15.92 8.23
N PRO A 15 -14.72 -16.56 8.33
CA PRO A 15 -14.55 -17.91 7.83
C PRO A 15 -15.54 -18.85 8.52
N MET A 16 -16.29 -19.63 7.73
CA MET A 16 -17.29 -20.57 8.25
C MET A 16 -16.65 -21.74 9.01
N VAL A 17 -15.43 -22.11 8.62
CA VAL A 17 -14.65 -23.18 9.25
C VAL A 17 -13.32 -22.59 9.74
N GLN A 18 -13.04 -22.72 11.03
CA GLN A 18 -11.79 -22.30 11.63
C GLN A 18 -10.70 -23.35 11.37
N THR A 19 -10.19 -23.41 10.15
CA THR A 19 -8.98 -24.16 9.82
C THR A 19 -7.77 -23.25 9.86
N LYS A 20 -6.62 -23.79 10.26
CA LYS A 20 -5.34 -23.11 10.13
C LYS A 20 -5.10 -22.72 8.66
N GLY A 21 -4.89 -21.43 8.40
CA GLY A 21 -4.75 -20.88 7.04
C GLY A 21 -6.03 -20.29 6.46
N GLY A 22 -7.16 -20.35 7.17
CA GLY A 22 -8.46 -19.84 6.71
C GLY A 22 -8.62 -18.31 6.81
N ASN A 23 -7.74 -17.60 7.51
CA ASN A 23 -7.78 -16.13 7.62
C ASN A 23 -6.89 -15.42 6.59
N GLY A 24 -6.34 -16.18 5.64
CA GLY A 24 -5.55 -15.67 4.53
C GLY A 24 -4.09 -15.36 4.87
N GLN A 25 -3.33 -15.08 3.82
CA GLN A 25 -1.90 -14.79 3.85
C GLN A 25 -1.62 -13.54 3.02
N ILE A 26 -0.79 -12.64 3.51
CA ILE A 26 -0.46 -11.41 2.78
C ILE A 26 1.04 -11.23 2.61
N THR A 27 1.43 -10.54 1.55
CA THR A 27 2.80 -10.03 1.37
C THR A 27 2.81 -8.51 1.50
N ILE A 28 3.73 -7.99 2.32
CA ILE A 28 4.01 -6.56 2.45
C ILE A 28 5.36 -6.26 1.80
N ILE A 29 5.36 -5.32 0.87
CA ILE A 29 6.52 -4.86 0.11
C ILE A 29 6.73 -3.38 0.44
N GLY A 30 7.76 -3.09 1.22
CA GLY A 30 7.94 -1.73 1.70
C GLY A 30 9.24 -1.52 2.46
N GLY A 31 9.44 -0.28 2.87
CA GLY A 31 10.63 0.15 3.58
C GLY A 31 11.76 0.54 2.64
N SER A 32 12.58 1.45 3.15
CA SER A 32 13.78 1.97 2.51
C SER A 32 14.74 2.41 3.61
N PHE A 33 15.94 2.80 3.23
CA PHE A 33 16.94 3.29 4.18
C PHE A 33 16.38 4.38 5.11
N LEU A 34 15.59 5.32 4.56
CA LEU A 34 14.98 6.42 5.31
C LEU A 34 13.68 6.06 6.03
N PHE A 35 12.83 5.24 5.40
CA PHE A 35 11.47 4.99 5.87
C PHE A 35 11.24 3.52 6.28
N HIS A 36 12.23 2.91 6.92
CA HIS A 36 12.18 1.52 7.41
C HIS A 36 11.07 1.26 8.44
N GLY A 37 10.62 2.31 9.16
CA GLY A 37 9.55 2.24 10.16
C GLY A 37 8.15 1.99 9.62
N ALA A 38 7.84 2.54 8.44
CA ALA A 38 6.49 2.54 7.85
C ALA A 38 5.90 1.13 7.66
N PRO A 39 6.55 0.20 6.91
CA PRO A 39 5.98 -1.14 6.70
C PRO A 39 5.86 -1.98 7.98
N ILE A 40 6.61 -1.64 9.05
CA ILE A 40 6.53 -2.35 10.33
C ILE A 40 5.20 -2.08 11.02
N LEU A 41 4.62 -0.89 10.84
CA LEU A 41 3.28 -0.58 11.37
C LEU A 41 2.23 -1.42 10.65
N SER A 42 2.27 -1.47 9.31
CA SER A 42 1.38 -2.30 8.50
C SER A 42 1.49 -3.78 8.88
N LEU A 43 2.71 -4.27 9.05
CA LEU A 43 3.00 -5.64 9.49
C LEU A 43 2.37 -5.95 10.86
N LYS A 44 2.54 -5.06 11.83
CA LYS A 44 1.96 -5.23 13.18
C LYS A 44 0.44 -5.22 13.16
N THR A 45 -0.18 -4.39 12.31
CA THR A 45 -1.64 -4.38 12.18
C THR A 45 -2.12 -5.66 11.51
N ALA A 46 -1.55 -6.00 10.35
CA ALA A 46 -1.94 -7.17 9.58
C ALA A 46 -1.81 -8.47 10.36
N SER A 47 -0.76 -8.63 11.17
CA SER A 47 -0.55 -9.85 11.96
C SER A 47 -1.59 -10.09 13.06
N ARG A 48 -2.52 -9.14 13.28
CA ARG A 48 -3.68 -9.31 14.17
C ARG A 48 -4.95 -9.76 13.43
N VAL A 49 -4.91 -9.75 12.10
CA VAL A 49 -6.07 -9.97 11.23
C VAL A 49 -5.91 -11.26 10.42
N VAL A 50 -4.71 -11.52 9.89
CA VAL A 50 -4.44 -12.64 9.00
C VAL A 50 -3.60 -13.73 9.66
N ASP A 51 -3.60 -14.94 9.10
CA ASP A 51 -2.84 -16.07 9.64
C ASP A 51 -1.34 -15.96 9.38
N MET A 52 -0.95 -15.34 8.26
CA MET A 52 0.45 -15.21 7.87
C MET A 52 0.74 -13.87 7.20
N VAL A 53 1.82 -13.24 7.64
CA VAL A 53 2.35 -12.02 7.03
C VAL A 53 3.76 -12.31 6.53
N PHE A 54 3.95 -12.19 5.22
CA PHE A 54 5.27 -12.20 4.59
C PHE A 54 5.73 -10.76 4.39
N PHE A 55 6.99 -10.48 4.67
CA PHE A 55 7.56 -9.14 4.55
C PHE A 55 8.87 -9.17 3.79
N THR A 56 8.98 -8.27 2.82
CA THR A 56 10.23 -8.03 2.10
C THR A 56 10.39 -6.55 1.74
N SER A 57 11.59 -6.20 1.31
CA SER A 57 11.94 -4.86 0.87
C SER A 57 12.99 -4.94 -0.24
N PRO A 58 12.89 -4.10 -1.28
CA PRO A 58 13.97 -4.00 -2.27
C PRO A 58 15.25 -3.39 -1.69
N GLU A 59 15.17 -2.70 -0.55
CA GLU A 59 16.33 -2.14 0.15
C GLU A 59 17.02 -3.22 1.00
N PRO A 60 18.26 -3.65 0.67
CA PRO A 60 18.93 -4.74 1.37
C PRO A 60 19.19 -4.44 2.85
N SER A 61 19.38 -3.17 3.22
CA SER A 61 19.61 -2.79 4.62
C SER A 61 18.43 -3.09 5.54
N ILE A 62 17.20 -3.19 4.99
CA ILE A 62 16.01 -3.59 5.74
C ILE A 62 16.12 -5.03 6.22
N GLY A 63 16.82 -5.92 5.51
CA GLY A 63 16.90 -7.32 5.91
C GLY A 63 17.48 -7.55 7.31
N LYS A 64 18.49 -6.77 7.70
CA LYS A 64 19.05 -6.82 9.06
C LYS A 64 18.05 -6.34 10.11
N ILE A 65 17.32 -5.26 9.81
CA ILE A 65 16.28 -4.70 10.69
C ILE A 65 15.13 -5.71 10.83
N ALA A 66 14.68 -6.30 9.73
CA ALA A 66 13.62 -7.29 9.72
C ALA A 66 14.00 -8.56 10.51
N GLN A 67 15.24 -9.05 10.36
CA GLN A 67 15.73 -10.18 11.18
C GLN A 67 15.71 -9.86 12.67
N HIS A 68 16.12 -8.65 13.07
CA HIS A 68 16.06 -8.21 14.47
C HIS A 68 14.63 -8.00 14.98
N LEU A 69 13.70 -7.60 14.12
CA LEU A 69 12.28 -7.46 14.49
C LEU A 69 11.60 -8.81 14.58
N LYS A 70 11.98 -9.77 13.73
CA LYS A 70 11.46 -11.13 13.75
C LYS A 70 11.68 -11.79 15.12
N SER A 71 12.85 -11.55 15.74
CA SER A 71 13.16 -12.05 17.08
C SER A 71 12.42 -11.36 18.22
N LYS A 72 11.63 -10.31 17.94
CA LYS A 72 10.85 -9.57 18.93
C LYS A 72 9.35 -9.69 18.73
N LEU A 73 8.90 -9.63 17.48
CA LEU A 73 7.49 -9.61 17.11
C LEU A 73 6.92 -11.01 16.89
N PHE A 74 7.75 -11.95 16.41
CA PHE A 74 7.38 -13.36 16.13
C PHE A 74 6.14 -13.55 15.24
N SER A 75 5.67 -12.49 14.57
CA SER A 75 4.36 -12.44 13.91
C SER A 75 4.42 -12.34 12.38
N PHE A 76 5.61 -12.52 11.79
CA PHE A 76 5.84 -12.42 10.36
C PHE A 76 7.04 -13.25 9.89
N ILE A 77 7.09 -13.50 8.58
CA ILE A 77 8.20 -14.14 7.90
C ILE A 77 8.90 -13.11 7.01
N TRP A 78 10.16 -12.81 7.34
CA TRP A 78 11.05 -12.09 6.44
C TRP A 78 11.59 -13.03 5.36
N PHE A 79 11.63 -12.58 4.11
CA PHE A 79 12.27 -13.29 3.01
C PHE A 79 13.06 -12.33 2.10
N PRO A 80 14.15 -12.78 1.45
CA PRO A 80 14.94 -11.96 0.53
C PRO A 80 14.14 -11.53 -0.72
N PHE A 81 14.40 -10.33 -1.24
CA PHE A 81 13.58 -9.72 -2.30
C PHE A 81 13.59 -10.49 -3.64
N ASP A 82 14.64 -11.26 -3.92
CA ASP A 82 14.74 -12.10 -5.12
C ASP A 82 13.70 -13.25 -5.16
N GLN A 83 13.10 -13.59 -4.01
CA GLN A 83 12.03 -14.58 -3.90
C GLN A 83 10.62 -13.97 -3.98
N ILE A 84 10.50 -12.68 -4.27
CA ILE A 84 9.21 -11.95 -4.21
C ILE A 84 8.09 -12.60 -5.02
N ASP A 85 8.40 -13.12 -6.20
CA ASP A 85 7.42 -13.71 -7.11
C ASP A 85 6.74 -14.93 -6.46
N GLU A 86 7.50 -15.82 -5.79
CA GLU A 86 6.98 -16.99 -5.07
C GLU A 86 6.02 -16.59 -3.93
N TYR A 87 6.39 -15.57 -3.16
CA TYR A 87 5.58 -15.14 -2.01
C TYR A 87 4.33 -14.38 -2.44
N ILE A 88 4.37 -13.64 -3.56
CA ILE A 88 3.17 -13.06 -4.17
C ILE A 88 2.21 -14.17 -4.62
N GLU A 89 2.71 -15.20 -5.32
CA GLU A 89 1.88 -16.33 -5.76
C GLU A 89 1.17 -17.04 -4.61
N LYS A 90 1.84 -17.16 -3.47
CA LYS A 90 1.28 -17.76 -2.25
C LYS A 90 0.26 -16.88 -1.52
N SER A 91 0.34 -15.56 -1.67
CA SER A 91 -0.46 -14.61 -0.89
C SER A 91 -1.83 -14.35 -1.52
N ASP A 92 -2.84 -14.13 -0.68
CA ASP A 92 -4.19 -13.74 -1.10
C ASP A 92 -4.26 -12.25 -1.46
N ALA A 93 -3.48 -11.42 -0.75
CA ALA A 93 -3.38 -9.98 -1.01
C ALA A 93 -1.96 -9.45 -0.81
N ILE A 94 -1.64 -8.34 -1.48
CA ILE A 94 -0.32 -7.71 -1.45
C ILE A 94 -0.44 -6.23 -1.17
N LEU A 95 0.29 -5.75 -0.16
CA LEU A 95 0.47 -4.32 0.13
C LEU A 95 1.82 -3.88 -0.41
N ILE A 96 1.85 -2.85 -1.25
CA ILE A 96 3.07 -2.26 -1.78
C ILE A 96 3.09 -0.75 -1.61
N GLY A 97 4.24 -0.22 -1.18
CA GLY A 97 4.47 1.23 -1.16
C GLY A 97 4.83 1.86 0.19
N PRO A 98 4.35 1.38 1.36
CA PRO A 98 4.73 1.95 2.65
C PRO A 98 6.24 2.00 2.82
N GLY A 99 6.78 3.21 2.97
CA GLY A 99 8.21 3.43 3.11
C GLY A 99 9.08 3.21 1.87
N LEU A 100 8.51 2.95 0.69
CA LEU A 100 9.28 2.95 -0.56
C LEU A 100 9.68 4.39 -0.96
N MET A 101 10.80 4.49 -1.69
CA MET A 101 11.34 5.79 -2.09
C MET A 101 10.58 6.38 -3.28
N ARG A 102 10.70 7.70 -3.44
CA ARG A 102 10.01 8.47 -4.48
C ARG A 102 10.87 9.59 -5.04
N TYR A 103 11.59 10.25 -4.14
CA TYR A 103 12.46 11.37 -4.42
C TYR A 103 13.40 11.60 -3.23
N HIS A 104 14.71 11.57 -3.45
CA HIS A 104 15.72 12.03 -2.53
C HIS A 104 16.15 13.44 -2.94
N LYS A 105 15.76 14.43 -2.14
CA LYS A 105 16.22 15.82 -2.31
C LYS A 105 17.67 15.94 -1.83
N LYS A 106 18.61 15.38 -2.58
CA LYS A 106 20.03 15.73 -2.51
C LYS A 106 20.50 16.11 -3.91
N ILE A 107 20.26 17.37 -4.28
CA ILE A 107 21.20 18.32 -4.89
C ILE A 107 20.41 19.59 -5.23
N SER A 108 20.86 20.68 -4.61
CA SER A 108 20.56 22.07 -4.89
C SER A 108 20.75 22.46 -6.37
N ASN A 109 19.92 23.39 -6.85
CA ASN A 109 20.24 24.31 -7.96
C ASN A 109 20.40 23.76 -9.38
N PHE A 110 19.51 22.89 -9.86
CA PHE A 110 19.38 22.71 -11.32
C PHE A 110 17.95 22.93 -11.80
N LYS A 111 17.80 23.95 -12.66
CA LYS A 111 16.61 24.23 -13.48
C LYS A 111 16.53 23.18 -14.60
N PHE A 112 16.13 21.95 -14.28
CA PHE A 112 15.71 20.98 -15.30
C PHE A 112 14.17 20.98 -15.42
N PRO A 113 13.64 20.75 -16.64
CA PRO A 113 12.21 20.72 -16.87
C PRO A 113 11.55 19.60 -16.06
N VAL A 114 10.26 19.80 -15.78
CA VAL A 114 9.36 19.06 -14.88
C VAL A 114 9.19 17.56 -15.24
N SER A 115 9.91 17.06 -16.26
CA SER A 115 9.75 15.74 -16.87
C SER A 115 10.56 14.60 -16.23
N SER A 116 11.49 14.85 -15.31
CA SER A 116 12.11 13.78 -14.50
C SER A 116 12.00 14.10 -13.00
N ARG A 117 10.79 13.91 -12.44
CA ARG A 117 10.49 14.13 -11.01
C ARG A 117 11.08 13.06 -10.08
N LEU A 118 11.67 12.00 -10.64
CA LEU A 118 12.17 10.84 -9.90
C LEU A 118 13.70 10.85 -9.92
N ASP A 119 14.30 10.61 -8.77
CA ASP A 119 15.70 10.23 -8.65
C ASP A 119 15.87 8.72 -8.93
N GLU A 120 17.09 8.22 -8.80
CA GLU A 120 17.40 6.81 -9.02
C GLU A 120 16.54 5.88 -8.16
N ALA A 121 16.38 6.19 -6.87
CA ALA A 121 15.56 5.41 -5.95
C ALA A 121 14.06 5.45 -6.29
N GLY A 122 13.55 6.60 -6.74
CA GLY A 122 12.19 6.73 -7.25
C GLY A 122 11.97 5.96 -8.55
N LEU A 123 12.94 5.95 -9.46
CA LEU A 123 12.92 5.18 -10.71
C LEU A 123 12.95 3.67 -10.43
N GLU A 124 13.75 3.24 -9.45
CA GLU A 124 13.78 1.85 -9.01
C GLU A 124 12.43 1.42 -8.41
N THR A 125 11.87 2.22 -7.50
CA THR A 125 10.54 1.97 -6.92
C THR A 125 9.48 1.89 -8.02
N LYS A 126 9.56 2.77 -9.03
CA LYS A 126 8.67 2.73 -10.20
C LYS A 126 8.80 1.41 -10.95
N LYS A 127 10.01 1.04 -11.35
CA LYS A 127 10.28 -0.20 -12.10
C LYS A 127 9.75 -1.42 -11.36
N ILE A 128 10.03 -1.52 -10.05
CA ILE A 128 9.58 -2.63 -9.22
C ILE A 128 8.06 -2.67 -9.12
N THR A 129 7.44 -1.53 -8.80
CA THR A 129 5.98 -1.43 -8.67
C THR A 129 5.30 -1.83 -9.98
N GLU A 130 5.70 -1.23 -11.10
CA GLU A 130 5.08 -1.47 -12.40
C GLU A 130 5.33 -2.90 -12.91
N ARG A 131 6.51 -3.48 -12.65
CA ARG A 131 6.78 -4.91 -12.95
C ARG A 131 5.79 -5.80 -12.21
N LEU A 132 5.73 -5.68 -10.89
CA LEU A 132 4.94 -6.55 -10.04
C LEU A 132 3.43 -6.45 -10.33
N LEU A 133 2.92 -5.24 -10.56
CA LEU A 133 1.51 -5.04 -10.93
C LEU A 133 1.20 -5.64 -12.31
N SER A 134 2.14 -5.60 -13.25
CA SER A 134 1.97 -6.15 -14.60
C SER A 134 2.05 -7.67 -14.65
N GLU A 135 2.93 -8.27 -13.84
CA GLU A 135 3.15 -9.73 -13.81
C GLU A 135 2.09 -10.46 -12.99
N PHE A 136 1.52 -9.81 -11.98
CA PHE A 136 0.50 -10.40 -11.10
C PHE A 136 -0.80 -9.59 -11.05
N PRO A 137 -1.44 -9.25 -12.20
CA PRO A 137 -2.64 -8.42 -12.24
C PRO A 137 -3.87 -9.09 -11.61
N GLN A 138 -3.85 -10.41 -11.45
CA GLN A 138 -4.92 -11.21 -10.85
C GLN A 138 -4.95 -11.18 -9.31
N LYS A 139 -3.88 -10.69 -8.68
CA LYS A 139 -3.78 -10.63 -7.22
C LYS A 139 -4.52 -9.43 -6.67
N GLN A 140 -4.97 -9.52 -5.42
CA GLN A 140 -5.58 -8.37 -4.76
C GLN A 140 -4.50 -7.40 -4.26
N TRP A 141 -4.43 -6.23 -4.86
CA TRP A 141 -3.41 -5.23 -4.57
C TRP A 141 -3.93 -4.11 -3.68
N VAL A 142 -3.15 -3.75 -2.67
CA VAL A 142 -3.27 -2.48 -1.94
C VAL A 142 -2.03 -1.65 -2.26
N ILE A 143 -2.21 -0.52 -2.94
CA ILE A 143 -1.14 0.34 -3.43
C ILE A 143 -1.15 1.63 -2.62
N ASP A 144 -0.07 1.90 -1.91
CA ASP A 144 0.03 3.05 -1.01
C ASP A 144 1.29 3.90 -1.24
N ALA A 145 1.31 5.08 -0.63
CA ALA A 145 2.50 5.90 -0.38
C ALA A 145 3.49 6.02 -1.55
N GLY A 146 4.68 5.39 -1.43
CA GLY A 146 5.77 5.54 -2.39
C GLY A 146 5.37 5.06 -3.79
N SER A 147 4.69 3.92 -3.88
CA SER A 147 4.24 3.34 -5.15
C SER A 147 3.25 4.24 -5.89
N LEU A 148 2.26 4.78 -5.17
CA LEU A 148 1.27 5.72 -5.75
C LEU A 148 1.92 6.98 -6.36
N GLN A 149 3.07 7.40 -5.84
CA GLN A 149 3.74 8.64 -6.27
C GLN A 149 4.62 8.46 -7.49
N VAL A 150 4.96 7.22 -7.86
CA VAL A 150 5.94 6.94 -8.93
C VAL A 150 5.37 6.15 -10.09
N MET A 151 4.34 5.32 -9.85
CA MET A 151 3.73 4.48 -10.89
C MET A 151 2.92 5.29 -11.91
N ASP A 152 2.73 4.75 -13.10
CA ASP A 152 1.75 5.23 -14.07
C ASP A 152 0.37 4.58 -13.84
N LYS A 153 -0.70 5.37 -13.97
CA LYS A 153 -2.09 4.92 -13.81
C LYS A 153 -2.53 3.81 -14.76
N LYS A 154 -1.80 3.57 -15.86
CA LYS A 154 -2.06 2.44 -16.78
C LYS A 154 -1.74 1.08 -16.16
N PHE A 155 -0.93 1.03 -15.10
CA PHE A 155 -0.54 -0.21 -14.42
C PHE A 155 -1.46 -0.55 -13.23
N ILE A 156 -2.55 0.20 -13.03
CA ILE A 156 -3.52 -0.10 -11.97
C ILE A 156 -4.25 -1.40 -12.33
N PRO A 157 -4.11 -2.48 -11.53
CA PRO A 157 -4.88 -3.69 -11.75
C PRO A 157 -6.37 -3.46 -11.45
N LYS A 158 -7.22 -4.27 -12.07
CA LYS A 158 -8.65 -4.27 -11.78
C LYS A 158 -8.88 -4.62 -10.31
N ASP A 159 -9.86 -3.96 -9.68
CA ASP A 159 -10.29 -4.13 -8.30
C ASP A 159 -9.21 -3.82 -7.24
N ALA A 160 -8.05 -3.29 -7.66
CA ALA A 160 -6.99 -2.84 -6.76
C ALA A 160 -7.47 -1.70 -5.85
N ILE A 161 -6.99 -1.71 -4.62
CA ILE A 161 -7.28 -0.70 -3.60
C ILE A 161 -6.12 0.30 -3.59
N LEU A 162 -6.40 1.54 -3.97
CA LEU A 162 -5.46 2.65 -3.89
C LEU A 162 -5.81 3.48 -2.66
N THR A 163 -4.81 3.82 -1.85
CA THR A 163 -5.00 4.56 -0.59
C THR A 163 -4.39 5.97 -0.61
N PRO A 164 -4.63 6.82 -1.63
CA PRO A 164 -3.96 8.10 -1.73
C PRO A 164 -4.49 9.13 -0.72
N ASN A 165 -3.58 9.95 -0.18
CA ASN A 165 -3.96 11.28 0.31
C ASN A 165 -4.14 12.27 -0.87
N GLN A 166 -4.58 13.50 -0.58
CA GLN A 166 -4.80 14.53 -1.61
C GLN A 166 -3.58 14.78 -2.53
N LYS A 167 -2.36 14.80 -1.96
CA LYS A 167 -1.14 15.04 -2.74
C LYS A 167 -0.82 13.88 -3.67
N GLU A 168 -0.90 12.65 -3.15
CA GLU A 168 -0.66 11.42 -3.92
C GLU A 168 -1.67 11.26 -5.05
N PHE A 169 -2.94 11.56 -4.77
CA PHE A 169 -4.01 11.52 -5.77
C PHE A 169 -3.72 12.49 -6.92
N VAL A 170 -3.39 13.74 -6.61
CA VAL A 170 -3.07 14.75 -7.63
C VAL A 170 -1.81 14.40 -8.41
N MET A 171 -0.84 13.74 -7.80
CA MET A 171 0.36 13.27 -8.52
C MET A 171 0.04 12.20 -9.56
N LEU A 172 -0.80 11.22 -9.21
CA LEU A 172 -1.13 10.09 -10.09
C LEU A 172 -2.23 10.41 -11.12
N PHE A 173 -3.24 11.17 -10.71
CA PHE A 173 -4.46 11.41 -11.51
C PHE A 173 -4.65 12.88 -11.92
N GLY A 174 -3.82 13.80 -11.46
CA GLY A 174 -3.96 15.22 -11.77
C GLY A 174 -5.21 15.83 -11.13
N GLY A 175 -6.01 16.54 -11.94
CA GLY A 175 -7.25 17.19 -11.50
C GLY A 175 -8.51 16.34 -11.67
N GLU A 176 -8.39 15.04 -11.96
CA GLU A 176 -9.55 14.14 -12.06
C GLU A 176 -10.29 14.04 -10.71
N LYS A 177 -11.57 13.65 -10.73
CA LYS A 177 -12.33 13.41 -9.49
C LYS A 177 -12.14 11.96 -9.04
N PRO A 178 -11.98 11.65 -7.73
CA PRO A 178 -11.83 10.27 -7.25
C PRO A 178 -12.92 9.32 -7.74
N GLN A 179 -14.19 9.73 -7.68
CA GLN A 179 -15.31 8.91 -8.17
C GLN A 179 -15.22 8.58 -9.68
N VAL A 180 -14.77 9.54 -10.50
CA VAL A 180 -14.59 9.32 -11.95
C VAL A 180 -13.40 8.40 -12.18
N THR A 181 -12.34 8.58 -11.41
CA THR A 181 -11.11 7.80 -11.50
C THR A 181 -11.36 6.33 -11.14
N ALA A 182 -12.05 6.06 -10.04
CA ALA A 182 -12.42 4.71 -9.60
C ALA A 182 -13.21 3.95 -10.68
N LYS A 183 -14.18 4.61 -11.31
CA LYS A 183 -14.96 4.06 -12.44
C LYS A 183 -14.13 3.84 -13.69
N LYS A 184 -13.25 4.78 -14.03
CA LYS A 184 -12.45 4.74 -15.26
C LYS A 184 -11.37 3.67 -15.23
N HIS A 185 -10.85 3.38 -14.05
CA HIS A 185 -9.76 2.42 -13.84
C HIS A 185 -10.24 1.10 -13.20
N ASP A 186 -11.56 0.92 -13.02
CA ASP A 186 -12.17 -0.22 -12.34
C ASP A 186 -11.44 -0.57 -11.02
N CYS A 187 -11.16 0.44 -10.20
CA CYS A 187 -10.42 0.31 -8.95
C CYS A 187 -11.18 0.91 -7.77
N ILE A 188 -10.68 0.63 -6.56
CA ILE A 188 -11.21 1.18 -5.31
C ILE A 188 -10.25 2.27 -4.84
N ILE A 189 -10.78 3.46 -4.57
CA ILE A 189 -10.00 4.59 -4.06
C ILE A 189 -10.45 4.89 -2.64
N VAL A 190 -9.55 4.65 -1.69
CA VAL A 190 -9.67 5.07 -0.30
C VAL A 190 -8.99 6.43 -0.16
N PHE A 191 -9.75 7.50 -0.36
CA PHE A 191 -9.24 8.86 -0.39
C PHE A 191 -9.08 9.42 1.02
N LYS A 192 -7.83 9.50 1.48
CA LYS A 192 -7.46 9.85 2.86
C LYS A 192 -7.53 11.37 3.06
N ASN A 193 -8.67 11.84 3.59
CA ASN A 193 -8.93 13.21 4.03
C ASN A 193 -9.32 13.24 5.53
N ALA A 194 -9.69 14.41 6.06
CA ALA A 194 -10.20 14.53 7.43
C ALA A 194 -11.41 13.61 7.69
N VAL A 195 -12.27 13.47 6.68
CA VAL A 195 -13.27 12.40 6.57
C VAL A 195 -12.84 11.53 5.40
N THR A 196 -12.68 10.23 5.62
CA THR A 196 -12.20 9.34 4.55
C THR A 196 -13.34 9.03 3.59
N GLU A 197 -13.08 9.17 2.29
CA GLU A 197 -14.05 8.91 1.23
C GLU A 197 -13.63 7.68 0.45
N ILE A 198 -14.52 6.69 0.32
CA ILE A 198 -14.28 5.47 -0.45
C ILE A 198 -15.08 5.53 -1.74
N PHE A 199 -14.42 5.28 -2.86
CA PHE A 199 -15.04 5.23 -4.18
C PHE A 199 -14.71 3.91 -4.87
N SER A 200 -15.72 3.23 -5.42
CA SER A 200 -15.55 2.13 -6.37
C SER A 200 -16.28 2.45 -7.67
N ALA A 201 -16.29 1.51 -8.62
CA ALA A 201 -17.05 1.67 -9.85
C ALA A 201 -18.58 1.73 -9.59
N GLN A 202 -19.07 1.06 -8.55
CA GLN A 202 -20.49 0.88 -8.27
C GLN A 202 -20.99 1.77 -7.13
N GLU A 203 -20.16 2.03 -6.12
CA GLU A 203 -20.60 2.67 -4.89
C GLU A 203 -19.62 3.73 -4.36
N SER A 204 -20.11 4.49 -3.38
CA SER A 204 -19.32 5.51 -2.71
C SER A 204 -19.79 5.68 -1.27
N SER A 205 -18.83 5.66 -0.36
CA SER A 205 -19.08 5.60 1.08
C SER A 205 -18.22 6.61 1.84
N LEU A 206 -18.79 7.20 2.89
CA LEU A 206 -18.11 8.12 3.79
C LEU A 206 -17.79 7.41 5.08
N ILE A 207 -16.53 7.42 5.49
CA ILE A 207 -16.12 6.93 6.80
C ILE A 207 -15.99 8.14 7.72
N GLU A 208 -17.07 8.39 8.45
CA GLU A 208 -17.11 9.41 9.50
C GLU A 208 -16.39 8.89 10.75
N GLY A 209 -15.76 9.81 11.49
CA GLY A 209 -14.93 9.49 12.65
C GLY A 209 -13.49 9.96 12.46
N GLY A 210 -12.60 9.43 13.30
CA GLY A 210 -11.24 9.96 13.43
C GLY A 210 -11.19 11.25 14.23
N ASN A 211 -9.99 11.62 14.68
CA ASN A 211 -9.76 12.83 15.44
C ASN A 211 -8.35 13.36 15.18
N ASN A 212 -8.06 14.58 15.63
CA ASN A 212 -6.75 15.22 15.43
C ASN A 212 -5.58 14.42 16.01
N GLY A 213 -5.82 13.49 16.94
CA GLY A 213 -4.81 12.57 17.47
C GLY A 213 -4.26 11.58 16.42
N LEU A 214 -4.98 11.37 15.32
CA LEU A 214 -4.56 10.57 14.17
C LEU A 214 -3.60 11.31 13.23
N ILE A 215 -3.42 12.63 13.39
CA ILE A 215 -2.48 13.44 12.59
C ILE A 215 -1.05 13.21 13.11
N LYS A 216 -0.54 12.00 12.89
CA LYS A 216 0.79 11.55 13.29
C LYS A 216 1.42 10.74 12.17
N GLY A 217 2.74 10.79 12.09
CA GLY A 217 3.48 9.91 11.18
C GLY A 217 3.17 8.45 11.49
N GLY A 218 2.84 7.67 10.46
CA GLY A 218 2.55 6.25 10.58
C GLY A 218 1.07 5.87 10.68
N THR A 219 0.14 6.80 10.92
CA THR A 219 -1.28 6.45 11.03
C THR A 219 -1.85 5.84 9.74
N GLY A 220 -1.40 6.31 8.58
CA GLY A 220 -1.81 5.74 7.30
C GLY A 220 -1.16 4.38 6.97
N ASP A 221 -0.08 4.03 7.67
CA ASP A 221 0.57 2.73 7.54
C ASP A 221 -0.13 1.65 8.40
N VAL A 222 -0.87 2.07 9.44
CA VAL A 222 -1.67 1.20 10.33
C VAL A 222 -2.93 0.75 9.63
#